data_AF-A0A015KDG8-F1
#
_entry.id   AF-A0A015KDG8-F1
#
_cell.length_a   1.000
_cell.length_b   1.000
_cell.length_c   1.000
_cell.angle_alpha   90.00
_cell.angle_beta   90.00
_cell.angle_gamma   90.00
#
_symmetry.space_group_name_H-M   'P 1'
#
loop_
_entity.id
_entity.type
_entity.pdbx_description
1 polymer ?
#
loop_
_entity_poly.entity_id
_entity_poly.type
_entity_poly.pdbx_seq_one_letter_code
_entity_poly.pdbx_strand_id
1 'polypeptide(L)' 'MSPIGKIYCYPNNPRVFKILIAAHYNELEVEIAEFEIGKDNKKPEHLEKFHNEKVSLNKLLN' A
#
# COMPACT_ATOMS: atom_id res chain seq x y z
N MET A 1 4.70 -8.21 16.12
CA MET A 1 5.59 -7.10 15.70
C MET A 1 4.71 -5.87 15.50
N SER A 2 5.26 -4.66 15.35
CA SER A 2 4.46 -3.58 14.74
C SER A 2 4.49 -3.76 13.23
N PRO A 3 3.40 -3.54 12.48
CA PRO A 3 3.43 -3.59 11.03
C PRO A 3 4.50 -2.64 10.50
N ILE A 4 5.30 -3.11 9.53
CA ILE A 4 6.38 -2.32 8.93
C ILE A 4 5.83 -1.24 7.98
N GLY A 5 4.57 -1.36 7.59
CA GLY A 5 3.91 -0.36 6.75
C GLY A 5 2.47 -0.72 6.41
N LYS A 6 1.79 0.26 5.80
CA LYS A 6 0.44 0.14 5.25
C LYS A 6 0.46 0.19 3.73
N ILE A 7 -0.24 -0.75 3.09
CA ILE A 7 -0.48 -0.78 1.66
C ILE A 7 -1.86 -0.18 1.37
N TYR A 8 -1.89 0.90 0.59
CA TYR A 8 -3.12 1.52 0.10
C TYR A 8 -3.45 0.96 -1.28
N CYS A 9 -4.41 0.06 -1.36
CA CYS A 9 -4.81 -0.54 -2.62
C CYS A 9 -6.22 -1.11 -2.56
N TYR A 10 -6.89 -1.11 -3.71
CA TYR A 10 -8.13 -1.83 -3.92
C TYR A 10 -7.93 -3.36 -3.76
N PRO A 11 -8.97 -4.11 -3.37
CA PRO A 11 -8.88 -5.55 -3.16
C PRO A 11 -8.49 -6.30 -4.44
N ASN A 12 -7.85 -7.45 -4.27
CA ASN A 12 -7.52 -8.40 -5.34
C ASN A 12 -6.54 -7.88 -6.41
N ASN A 13 -5.61 -7.00 -6.03
CA ASN A 13 -4.56 -6.52 -6.93
C ASN A 13 -3.35 -7.49 -6.95
N PRO A 14 -2.99 -8.08 -8.11
CA PRO A 14 -1.86 -8.99 -8.22
C PRO A 14 -0.51 -8.36 -7.88
N ARG A 15 -0.39 -7.02 -7.93
CA ARG A 15 0.81 -6.31 -7.50
C ARG A 15 0.99 -6.37 -5.98
N VAL A 16 -0.10 -6.31 -5.21
CA VAL A 16 -0.08 -6.38 -3.74
C VAL A 16 0.27 -7.79 -3.28
N PHE A 17 -0.25 -8.82 -3.95
CA PHE A 17 0.08 -10.21 -3.61
C PHE A 17 1.58 -10.51 -3.66
N LYS A 18 2.31 -9.94 -4.64
CA LYS A 18 3.77 -10.09 -4.68
C LYS A 18 4.47 -9.54 -3.44
N ILE A 19 3.97 -8.43 -2.89
CA ILE A 19 4.51 -7.81 -1.68
C ILE A 19 4.16 -8.66 -0.46
N LEU A 20 2.91 -9.12 -0.35
CA LEU A 20 2.47 -9.96 0.76
C LEU A 20 3.24 -11.28 0.80
N ILE A 21 3.49 -11.89 -0.36
CA ILE A 21 4.34 -13.09 -0.47
C ILE A 21 5.76 -12.78 0.04
N ALA A 22 6.39 -11.71 -0.46
CA ALA A 22 7.72 -11.31 -0.02
C ALA A 22 7.77 -10.99 1.48
N ALA A 23 6.75 -10.33 2.02
CA ALA A 23 6.64 -10.02 3.44
C ALA A 23 6.53 -11.29 4.29
N HIS A 24 5.69 -12.24 3.86
CA HIS A 24 5.53 -13.54 4.52
C HIS A 24 6.85 -14.32 4.58
N TYR A 25 7.63 -14.36 3.49
CA TYR A 25 8.93 -15.04 3.48
C TYR A 25 9.99 -14.37 4.38
N ASN A 26 9.83 -13.09 4.69
CA ASN A 26 10.74 -12.34 5.55
C ASN A 26 10.21 -12.16 6.98
N GLU A 27 9.11 -12.84 7.34
CA GLU A 27 8.44 -12.70 8.64
C GLU A 27 8.05 -11.25 8.98
N LEU A 28 7.75 -10.46 7.94
CA LEU A 28 7.33 -9.07 8.06
C LEU A 28 5.81 -8.96 8.07
N GLU A 29 5.30 -8.15 8.98
CA GLU A 29 3.87 -7.86 9.09
C GLU A 29 3.55 -6.59 8.29
N VAL A 30 2.59 -6.69 7.37
CA VAL A 30 2.16 -5.59 6.49
C VAL A 30 0.66 -5.46 6.56
N GLU A 31 0.17 -4.25 6.81
CA GLU A 31 -1.26 -3.98 6.94
C GLU A 31 -1.82 -3.50 5.60
N ILE A 32 -3.03 -3.95 5.24
CA ILE A 32 -3.75 -3.49 4.05
C ILE A 32 -4.77 -2.46 4.54
N ALA A 33 -4.61 -1.21 4.12
CA ALA A 33 -5.54 -0.15 4.47
C ALA A 33 -6.79 -0.20 3.57
N GLU A 34 -7.94 0.18 4.13
CA GLU A 34 -9.14 0.43 3.35
C GLU A 34 -8.88 1.55 2.34
N PHE A 35 -9.09 1.26 1.05
CA PHE A 35 -8.75 2.17 -0.02
C PHE A 35 -9.72 2.03 -1.20
N GLU A 36 -10.38 3.13 -1.55
CA GLU A 36 -11.26 3.24 -2.70
C GLU A 36 -10.59 4.03 -3.83
N ILE A 37 -10.32 3.33 -4.94
CA ILE A 37 -9.90 3.99 -6.20
C ILE A 37 -10.96 4.99 -6.65
N GLY A 38 -10.50 6.16 -7.11
CA GLY A 38 -11.35 7.22 -7.64
C GLY A 38 -11.79 8.23 -6.60
N LYS A 39 -11.69 7.89 -5.31
CA LYS A 39 -11.89 8.80 -4.18
C LYS A 39 -10.60 9.08 -3.43
N ASP A 40 -10.01 8.04 -2.84
CA ASP A 40 -8.85 8.20 -1.94
C ASP A 40 -7.58 8.59 -2.69
N ASN A 41 -7.41 8.12 -3.94
CA ASN A 41 -6.26 8.48 -4.77
C ASN A 41 -6.23 9.94 -5.23
N LYS A 42 -7.33 10.69 -5.06
CA LYS A 42 -7.45 12.11 -5.41
C LYS A 42 -7.42 13.03 -4.19
N LYS A 43 -7.41 12.47 -2.97
CA LYS A 43 -7.35 13.28 -1.76
C LYS A 43 -5.99 14.00 -1.70
N PRO A 44 -5.95 15.28 -1.29
CA PRO A 44 -4.72 16.05 -1.21
C PRO A 44 -3.68 15.38 -0.29
N GLU A 45 -4.11 14.79 0.82
CA GLU A 45 -3.26 14.02 1.74
C GLU A 45 -2.57 12.82 1.07
N HIS A 46 -3.22 12.22 0.07
CA HIS A 46 -2.66 11.10 -0.69
C HIS A 46 -1.75 11.61 -1.81
N LEU A 47 -2.09 12.74 -2.45
CA LEU A 47 -1.26 13.34 -3.49
C LEU A 47 0.05 13.93 -2.95
N GLU A 48 0.04 14.48 -1.74
CA GLU A 48 1.26 14.97 -1.07
C GLU A 48 2.23 13.83 -0.74
N LYS A 49 1.71 12.68 -0.31
CA LYS A 49 2.52 11.48 -0.02
C LYS A 49 2.89 10.70 -1.28
N PHE A 50 2.01 10.73 -2.27
CA PHE A 50 2.09 9.97 -3.51
C PHE A 50 1.85 10.91 -4.69
N HIS A 51 2.93 11.54 -5.17
CA HIS A 51 2.92 12.49 -6.29
C HIS A 51 2.35 11.93 -7.62
N ASN A 52 2.06 10.63 -7.71
CA ASN A 52 1.37 10.03 -8.84
C ASN A 52 -0.06 9.64 -8.43
N GLU A 53 -1.09 10.09 -9.17
CA GLU A 53 -2.49 9.66 -9.04
C GLU A 53 -2.74 8.15 -9.31
N LYS A 54 -1.66 7.40 -9.58
CA LYS A 54 -1.69 5.95 -9.75
C LYS A 54 -1.81 5.28 -8.39
N VAL A 55 -2.34 4.05 -8.40
CA VAL A 55 -2.43 3.18 -7.22
C VAL A 55 -1.02 2.98 -6.67
N SER A 56 -0.73 3.66 -5.57
CA SER A 56 0.62 3.83 -5.09
C SER A 56 0.96 2.74 -4.10
N LEU A 57 1.82 1.82 -4.56
CA LEU A 57 2.63 0.99 -3.68
C LEU A 57 3.44 1.92 -2.77
N ASN A 58 3.32 1.79 -1.45
CA ASN A 58 4.20 2.53 -0.57
C ASN A 58 5.63 2.00 -0.71
N LYS A 59 6.57 2.95 -0.74
CA LYS A 59 8.01 2.74 -0.78
C LYS A 59 8.42 2.13 0.56
N LEU A 60 9.05 0.96 0.49
CA LEU A 60 9.84 0.39 1.59
C LEU A 60 10.83 1.46 2.10
N LEU A 61 10.97 1.56 3.44
CA LEU A 61 11.90 2.40 4.23
C LEU A 61 11.32 3.78 4.61
N ASN A 62 11.24 4.22 5.87
CA ASN A 62 11.79 3.80 7.18
C ASN A 62 10.75 3.99 8.28
#